data_AF-A0A7W1ZVB3-F1
#
_entry.id   AF-A0A7W1ZVB3-F1
#
_cell.length_a   1.000
_cell.length_b   1.000
_cell.length_c   1.000
_cell.angle_alpha   90.00
_cell.angle_beta   90.00
_cell.angle_gamma   90.00
#
_symmetry.space_group_name_H-M   'P 1'
#
loop_
_entity.id
_entity.type
_entity.pdbx_description
1 polymer ?
#
loop_
_entity_poly.entity_id
_entity_poly.type
_entity_poly.pdbx_seq_one_letter_code
_entity_poly.pdbx_strand_id
1 'polypeptide(L)'
;MQFEGHQNFLYKSCLVFLCSVITFFNVPAQDSVLRRIILIGDAGKIDAQQQAVLKGAAGCIVPGITTVLFLGDNIYPSGMSLSGSADSAATREILQAQFMPMRSRGAAVYFIPGNHDWDAMGKQGLARIREQWAYLGSQHDSLLKMVPANGCPDPVEINVSENMVIIAFDSEWWLFPYNRSDDASACSCSTGKEVIDKMQELLYKNRYKVVLLASHHPFRSYGNHGGYFSLKDHLFPLTAINKNLYIPLPVIGSLYPLLRSTFLHPEDLRHPLYKSMIRQVDGVFDSLPNLIRAAGHEHGLQLIKDQHLQVVSGAGAKNAYVKKGVDALFTAKTGGFVTADLLFSSTVRLTYHTATDSGLQSAFVYDKPYMDIKKEEDQIHTDTLYADSMQVRAHASYDSVSTIHRKLFGENYRKEWAASTMLPVIKISSIKGGLKPLQKGGGHQSRSLRLQDREGKEWVLRSVNKYPETLLPEQLRETFARDVITDAMSEQHPYSALAVPVIANAAGVAHSNPVIGIVA
;
A
#
# COMPACT_ATOMS: atom_id res chain seq x y z
N MET A 1 -72.26 -62.00 -41.56
CA MET A 1 -73.35 -61.28 -42.22
C MET A 1 -72.80 -59.96 -42.75
N GLN A 2 -73.00 -59.73 -44.04
CA GLN A 2 -72.59 -58.58 -44.84
C GLN A 2 -73.06 -57.23 -44.26
N PHE A 3 -72.29 -56.15 -44.40
CA PHE A 3 -72.46 -55.12 -45.44
C PHE A 3 -71.53 -53.91 -45.21
N GLU A 4 -71.29 -53.22 -46.33
CA GLU A 4 -70.35 -52.15 -46.66
C GLU A 4 -70.59 -50.80 -45.96
N GLY A 5 -69.62 -49.87 -46.10
CA GLY A 5 -69.87 -48.44 -45.94
C GLY A 5 -68.63 -47.56 -45.84
N HIS A 6 -68.17 -47.02 -46.97
CA HIS A 6 -67.17 -45.95 -47.09
C HIS A 6 -67.55 -44.65 -46.34
N GLN A 7 -66.57 -43.94 -45.76
CA GLN A 7 -66.20 -42.57 -46.16
C GLN A 7 -64.95 -42.03 -45.43
N ASN A 8 -64.12 -41.32 -46.20
CA ASN A 8 -62.91 -40.59 -45.79
C ASN A 8 -63.24 -39.35 -44.92
N PHE A 9 -62.37 -39.00 -43.97
CA PHE A 9 -61.53 -37.77 -43.95
C PHE A 9 -60.98 -37.51 -42.53
N LEU A 10 -59.78 -36.91 -42.49
CA LEU A 10 -59.18 -36.09 -41.41
C LEU A 10 -58.32 -36.77 -40.31
N TYR A 11 -57.01 -36.61 -40.54
CA TYR A 11 -55.98 -36.17 -39.59
C TYR A 11 -55.92 -36.83 -38.21
N LYS A 12 -54.97 -37.76 -38.03
CA LYS A 12 -54.25 -37.90 -36.76
C LYS A 12 -52.75 -38.01 -37.01
N SER A 13 -52.10 -36.88 -36.76
CA SER A 13 -50.65 -36.70 -36.76
C SER A 13 -49.97 -37.59 -35.72
N CYS A 14 -48.80 -38.10 -36.10
CA CYS A 14 -47.79 -38.74 -35.25
C CYS A 14 -47.55 -37.98 -33.95
N LEU A 15 -47.67 -38.68 -32.83
CA LEU A 15 -47.03 -38.30 -31.56
C LEU A 15 -46.32 -39.53 -31.00
N VAL A 16 -45.10 -39.78 -31.49
CA VAL A 16 -44.11 -40.58 -30.78
C VAL A 16 -43.24 -39.58 -30.02
N PHE A 17 -43.49 -39.50 -28.72
CA PHE A 17 -42.83 -38.59 -27.79
C PHE A 17 -41.41 -39.10 -27.53
N LEU A 18 -40.42 -38.54 -28.22
CA LEU A 18 -39.01 -38.76 -27.91
C LEU A 18 -38.61 -37.76 -26.80
N CYS A 19 -38.60 -38.22 -25.55
CA CYS A 19 -38.04 -37.47 -24.42
C CYS A 19 -36.51 -37.38 -24.55
N SER A 20 -36.05 -36.39 -25.30
CA SER A 20 -34.65 -35.92 -25.27
C SER A 20 -34.46 -35.09 -24.01
N VAL A 21 -34.00 -35.72 -22.92
CA VAL A 21 -33.50 -34.99 -21.75
C VAL A 21 -32.21 -34.29 -22.16
N ILE A 22 -32.31 -33.03 -22.56
CA ILE A 22 -31.16 -32.13 -22.71
C ILE A 22 -30.75 -31.73 -21.29
N THR A 23 -29.82 -32.47 -20.70
CA THR A 23 -29.06 -32.01 -19.55
C THR A 23 -28.20 -30.83 -19.98
N PHE A 24 -28.70 -29.62 -19.77
CA PHE A 24 -27.85 -28.44 -19.75
C PHE A 24 -26.88 -28.58 -18.57
N PHE A 25 -25.70 -29.12 -18.83
CA PHE A 25 -24.55 -28.88 -17.97
C PHE A 25 -24.29 -27.38 -18.00
N ASN A 26 -24.76 -26.66 -16.97
CA ASN A 26 -24.24 -25.35 -16.63
C ASN A 26 -22.77 -25.54 -16.27
N VAL A 27 -21.90 -25.50 -17.27
CA VAL A 27 -20.47 -25.24 -17.04
C VAL A 27 -20.43 -23.77 -16.62
N PRO A 28 -20.13 -23.42 -15.34
CA PRO A 28 -19.90 -22.03 -14.98
C PRO A 28 -18.90 -21.43 -15.96
N ALA A 29 -19.32 -20.39 -16.67
CA ALA A 29 -18.46 -19.66 -17.59
C ALA A 29 -17.21 -19.22 -16.82
N GLN A 30 -16.04 -19.58 -17.32
CA GLN A 30 -14.78 -19.19 -16.70
C GLN A 30 -14.68 -17.66 -16.72
N ASP A 31 -14.68 -17.04 -15.54
CA ASP A 31 -14.54 -15.60 -15.40
C ASP A 31 -13.22 -15.16 -16.07
N SER A 32 -13.33 -14.23 -17.01
CA SER A 32 -12.23 -13.83 -17.88
C SER A 32 -11.35 -12.78 -17.23
N VAL A 33 -10.07 -12.75 -17.60
CA VAL A 33 -9.12 -11.77 -17.08
C VAL A 33 -9.39 -10.40 -17.71
N LEU A 34 -9.72 -9.41 -16.88
CA LEU A 34 -9.92 -8.01 -17.28
C LEU A 34 -8.58 -7.27 -17.35
N ARG A 35 -7.71 -7.46 -16.35
CA ARG A 35 -6.35 -6.89 -16.28
C ARG A 35 -5.41 -7.87 -15.61
N ARG A 36 -4.14 -7.85 -16.02
CA ARG A 36 -3.07 -8.67 -15.43
C ARG A 36 -1.95 -7.78 -14.91
N ILE A 37 -1.55 -8.01 -13.66
CA ILE A 37 -0.33 -7.44 -13.10
C ILE A 37 0.67 -8.57 -12.91
N ILE A 38 1.89 -8.42 -13.44
CA ILE A 38 3.00 -9.34 -13.17
C ILE A 38 3.93 -8.68 -12.16
N LEU A 39 4.19 -9.36 -11.05
CA LEU A 39 5.00 -8.89 -9.94
C LEU A 39 6.33 -9.64 -9.91
N ILE A 40 7.46 -8.92 -9.97
CA ILE A 40 8.80 -9.51 -10.01
C ILE A 40 9.73 -8.66 -9.14
N GLY A 41 10.29 -9.19 -8.06
CA GLY A 41 11.32 -8.52 -7.26
C GLY A 41 12.69 -9.16 -7.44
N ASP A 42 13.75 -8.44 -7.09
CA ASP A 42 15.08 -9.01 -6.86
C ASP A 42 15.67 -9.65 -8.12
N ALA A 43 15.39 -9.06 -9.28
CA ALA A 43 15.82 -9.54 -10.60
C ALA A 43 17.10 -8.86 -11.10
N GLY A 44 17.79 -8.08 -10.25
CA GLY A 44 18.93 -7.24 -10.64
C GLY A 44 20.25 -7.94 -10.95
N LYS A 45 20.25 -9.24 -11.23
CA LYS A 45 21.45 -9.98 -11.64
C LYS A 45 21.12 -10.87 -12.83
N ILE A 46 21.92 -10.76 -13.89
CA ILE A 46 21.82 -11.65 -15.04
C ILE A 46 22.44 -13.00 -14.68
N ASP A 47 21.60 -13.99 -14.46
CA ASP A 47 21.98 -15.40 -14.35
C ASP A 47 20.87 -16.33 -14.86
N ALA A 48 21.13 -17.64 -14.84
CA ALA A 48 20.20 -18.63 -15.40
C ALA A 48 18.81 -18.60 -14.73
N GLN A 49 18.75 -18.27 -13.43
CA GLN A 49 17.47 -18.15 -12.72
C GLN A 49 16.72 -16.93 -13.24
N GLN A 50 17.37 -15.76 -13.27
CA GLN A 50 16.75 -14.52 -13.76
C GLN A 50 16.22 -14.69 -15.19
N GLN A 51 17.02 -15.26 -16.09
CA GLN A 51 16.61 -15.49 -17.47
C GLN A 51 15.38 -16.40 -17.57
N ALA A 52 15.33 -17.47 -16.78
CA ALA A 52 14.18 -18.36 -16.73
C ALA A 52 12.92 -17.62 -16.25
N VAL A 53 13.02 -16.89 -15.13
CA VAL A 53 11.93 -16.09 -14.55
C VAL A 53 11.40 -15.06 -15.54
N LEU A 54 12.28 -14.25 -16.12
CA LEU A 54 11.89 -13.21 -17.08
C LEU A 54 11.28 -13.79 -18.35
N LYS A 55 11.79 -14.93 -18.85
CA LYS A 55 11.19 -15.63 -19.98
C LYS A 55 9.79 -16.15 -19.67
N GLY A 56 9.57 -16.74 -18.50
CA GLY A 56 8.26 -17.21 -18.07
C GLY A 56 7.26 -16.08 -17.85
N ALA A 57 7.69 -15.00 -17.21
CA ALA A 57 6.90 -13.79 -17.00
C ALA A 57 6.50 -13.14 -18.34
N ALA A 58 7.46 -13.01 -19.28
CA ALA A 58 7.17 -12.52 -20.62
C ALA A 58 6.16 -13.42 -21.37
N GLY A 59 6.22 -14.74 -21.15
CA GLY A 59 5.25 -15.71 -21.67
C GLY A 59 3.82 -15.51 -21.14
N CYS A 60 3.66 -14.89 -19.96
CA CYS A 60 2.35 -14.61 -19.36
C CYS A 60 1.74 -13.27 -19.79
N ILE A 61 2.45 -12.47 -20.61
CA ILE A 61 1.97 -11.18 -21.08
C ILE A 61 0.83 -11.36 -22.08
N VAL A 62 -0.27 -10.68 -21.80
CA VAL A 62 -1.36 -10.43 -22.74
C VAL A 62 -1.29 -8.95 -23.16
N PRO A 63 -1.00 -8.65 -24.44
CA PRO A 63 -0.87 -7.28 -24.94
C PRO A 63 -2.11 -6.43 -24.63
N GLY A 64 -1.90 -5.17 -24.25
CA GLY A 64 -2.98 -4.21 -23.97
C GLY A 64 -3.66 -4.32 -22.60
N ILE A 65 -3.52 -5.46 -21.89
CA ILE A 65 -4.13 -5.64 -20.55
C ILE A 65 -3.11 -5.92 -19.44
N THR A 66 -1.83 -6.12 -19.79
CA THR A 66 -0.78 -6.49 -18.84
C THR A 66 0.08 -5.30 -18.42
N THR A 67 0.27 -5.17 -17.12
CA THR A 67 1.27 -4.30 -16.47
C THR A 67 2.28 -5.16 -15.74
N VAL A 68 3.57 -4.88 -15.89
CA VAL A 68 4.66 -5.53 -15.15
C VAL A 68 5.21 -4.54 -14.14
N LEU A 69 5.37 -5.00 -12.89
CA LEU A 69 5.91 -4.23 -11.80
C LEU A 69 7.14 -4.94 -11.25
N PHE A 70 8.29 -4.29 -11.40
CA PHE A 70 9.53 -4.69 -10.75
C PHE A 70 9.56 -4.11 -9.33
N LEU A 71 9.56 -4.96 -8.31
CA LEU A 71 9.36 -4.64 -6.90
C LEU A 71 10.67 -4.32 -6.16
N GLY A 72 11.61 -3.63 -6.82
CA GLY A 72 12.90 -3.25 -6.25
C GLY A 72 14.01 -4.28 -6.42
N ASP A 73 15.21 -3.83 -6.05
CA ASP A 73 16.47 -4.54 -6.27
C ASP A 73 16.70 -4.85 -7.75
N ASN A 74 16.60 -3.78 -8.53
CA ASN A 74 16.63 -3.82 -9.98
C ASN A 74 18.05 -3.97 -10.53
N ILE A 75 19.08 -3.58 -9.77
CA ILE A 75 20.49 -3.76 -10.15
C ILE A 75 21.35 -4.16 -8.94
N TYR A 76 21.99 -5.32 -9.03
CA TYR A 76 22.97 -5.80 -8.06
C TYR A 76 24.42 -5.51 -8.50
N PRO A 77 25.35 -5.32 -7.54
CA PRO A 77 25.14 -5.33 -6.10
C PRO A 77 24.76 -3.97 -5.50
N SER A 78 24.82 -2.87 -6.24
CA SER A 78 24.69 -1.53 -5.64
C SER A 78 24.06 -0.51 -6.59
N GLY A 79 23.06 -0.93 -7.37
CA GLY A 79 22.29 0.00 -8.18
C GLY A 79 23.01 0.47 -9.43
N MET A 80 22.40 1.41 -10.14
CA MET A 80 22.97 1.96 -11.36
C MET A 80 24.28 2.70 -11.06
N SER A 81 25.30 2.44 -11.85
CA SER A 81 26.57 3.12 -11.73
C SER A 81 26.49 4.53 -12.29
N LEU A 82 27.17 5.48 -11.65
CA LEU A 82 27.17 6.88 -12.06
C LEU A 82 27.82 7.07 -13.44
N SER A 83 27.29 8.05 -14.20
CA SER A 83 27.83 8.44 -15.50
C SER A 83 29.36 8.60 -15.51
N GLY A 84 30.03 7.92 -16.46
CA GLY A 84 31.48 7.95 -16.63
C GLY A 84 32.24 6.84 -15.90
N SER A 85 31.55 5.98 -15.15
CA SER A 85 32.15 4.80 -14.53
C SER A 85 32.45 3.68 -15.55
N ALA A 86 33.44 2.83 -15.24
CA ALA A 86 33.81 1.71 -16.11
C ALA A 86 32.70 0.63 -16.23
N ASP A 87 31.81 0.53 -15.25
CA ASP A 87 30.71 -0.44 -15.16
C ASP A 87 29.36 0.08 -15.69
N SER A 88 29.31 1.30 -16.24
CA SER A 88 28.10 1.93 -16.80
C SER A 88 27.38 1.09 -17.86
N ALA A 89 28.11 0.33 -18.68
CA ALA A 89 27.48 -0.55 -19.67
C ALA A 89 26.79 -1.75 -19.02
N ALA A 90 27.42 -2.36 -18.01
CA ALA A 90 26.93 -3.57 -17.36
C ALA A 90 25.66 -3.32 -16.55
N THR A 91 25.59 -2.20 -15.81
CA THR A 91 24.39 -1.86 -15.02
C THR A 91 23.18 -1.53 -15.91
N ARG A 92 23.40 -0.91 -17.07
CA ARG A 92 22.37 -0.70 -18.10
C ARG A 92 21.86 -2.01 -18.70
N GLU A 93 22.77 -2.93 -19.01
CA GLU A 93 22.44 -4.25 -19.55
C GLU A 93 21.53 -5.04 -18.58
N ILE A 94 21.77 -4.95 -17.28
CA ILE A 94 20.92 -5.58 -16.25
C ILE A 94 19.48 -5.07 -16.30
N LEU A 95 19.26 -3.76 -16.45
CA LEU A 95 17.91 -3.21 -16.61
C LEU A 95 17.29 -3.60 -17.95
N GLN A 96 18.06 -3.53 -19.04
CA GLN A 96 17.60 -3.91 -20.38
C GLN A 96 17.11 -5.36 -20.42
N ALA A 97 17.86 -6.28 -19.81
CA ALA A 97 17.48 -7.69 -19.69
C ALA A 97 16.10 -7.87 -19.04
N GLN A 98 15.73 -6.99 -18.12
CA GLN A 98 14.44 -7.00 -17.42
C GLN A 98 13.30 -6.41 -18.26
N PHE A 99 13.43 -5.18 -18.76
CA PHE A 99 12.30 -4.50 -19.40
C PHE A 99 12.11 -4.88 -20.88
N MET A 100 13.17 -5.19 -21.64
CA MET A 100 13.05 -5.42 -23.08
C MET A 100 12.13 -6.62 -23.43
N PRO A 101 12.23 -7.79 -22.75
CA PRO A 101 11.33 -8.91 -23.02
C PRO A 101 9.86 -8.58 -22.73
N MET A 102 9.60 -7.68 -21.78
CA MET A 102 8.25 -7.29 -21.39
C MET A 102 7.67 -6.25 -22.35
N ARG A 103 8.48 -5.23 -22.68
CA ARG A 103 8.12 -4.14 -23.60
C ARG A 103 7.94 -4.64 -25.03
N SER A 104 8.76 -5.58 -25.50
CA SER A 104 8.61 -6.21 -26.83
C SER A 104 7.29 -6.98 -26.99
N ARG A 105 6.62 -7.33 -25.88
CA ARG A 105 5.28 -7.94 -25.86
C ARG A 105 4.16 -6.96 -25.54
N GLY A 106 4.47 -5.66 -25.50
CA GLY A 106 3.49 -4.58 -25.35
C GLY A 106 3.00 -4.32 -23.92
N ALA A 107 3.60 -4.94 -22.88
CA ALA A 107 3.21 -4.70 -21.50
C ALA A 107 3.79 -3.38 -20.98
N ALA A 108 3.02 -2.59 -20.23
CA ALA A 108 3.59 -1.46 -19.48
C ALA A 108 4.54 -1.98 -18.39
N VAL A 109 5.66 -1.31 -18.15
CA VAL A 109 6.69 -1.72 -17.19
C VAL A 109 6.99 -0.58 -16.21
N TYR A 110 6.91 -0.91 -14.93
CA TYR A 110 7.20 0.01 -13.84
C TYR A 110 8.28 -0.59 -12.93
N PHE A 111 9.26 0.22 -12.55
CA PHE A 111 10.30 -0.14 -11.59
C PHE A 111 10.09 0.63 -10.29
N ILE A 112 9.95 -0.10 -9.18
CA ILE A 112 10.03 0.43 -7.82
C ILE A 112 11.48 0.30 -7.35
N PRO A 113 12.05 1.28 -6.65
CA PRO A 113 13.39 1.19 -6.07
C PRO A 113 13.45 0.22 -4.88
N GLY A 114 14.55 -0.54 -4.78
CA GLY A 114 14.93 -1.29 -3.57
C GLY A 114 16.23 -0.81 -2.94
N ASN A 115 16.63 -1.44 -1.85
CA ASN A 115 17.79 -0.99 -1.06
C ASN A 115 19.11 -1.14 -1.83
N HIS A 116 19.22 -2.14 -2.71
CA HIS A 116 20.39 -2.26 -3.58
C HIS A 116 20.45 -1.15 -4.64
N ASP A 117 19.31 -0.66 -5.12
CA ASP A 117 19.27 0.44 -6.08
C ASP A 117 19.76 1.76 -5.46
N TRP A 118 19.54 1.92 -4.15
CA TRP A 118 20.06 3.01 -3.32
C TRP A 118 21.52 2.77 -2.86
N ASP A 119 22.41 2.38 -3.78
CA ASP A 119 23.84 2.14 -3.49
C ASP A 119 24.07 1.08 -2.40
N ALA A 120 23.17 0.08 -2.30
CA ALA A 120 23.14 -0.85 -1.17
C ALA A 120 23.18 -0.13 0.19
N MET A 121 22.31 0.89 0.31
CA MET A 121 22.26 1.84 1.41
C MET A 121 23.51 2.73 1.59
N GLY A 122 24.34 2.85 0.56
CA GLY A 122 25.56 3.67 0.57
C GLY A 122 25.31 5.16 0.38
N LYS A 123 26.33 6.00 0.62
CA LYS A 123 26.22 7.47 0.58
C LYS A 123 25.80 8.02 -0.79
N GLN A 124 25.99 7.25 -1.87
CA GLN A 124 25.63 7.69 -3.23
C GLN A 124 24.23 7.24 -3.64
N GLY A 125 23.42 6.68 -2.74
CA GLY A 125 22.10 6.13 -3.05
C GLY A 125 21.20 7.09 -3.84
N LEU A 126 21.08 8.35 -3.41
CA LEU A 126 20.29 9.37 -4.13
C LEU A 126 20.82 9.64 -5.55
N ALA A 127 22.14 9.65 -5.73
CA ALA A 127 22.73 9.90 -7.05
C ALA A 127 22.50 8.69 -7.98
N ARG A 128 22.68 7.47 -7.47
CA ARG A 128 22.48 6.23 -8.24
C ARG A 128 21.03 6.01 -8.63
N ILE A 129 20.09 6.29 -7.73
CA ILE A 129 18.68 6.13 -8.03
C ILE A 129 18.19 7.14 -9.08
N ARG A 130 18.75 8.35 -9.06
CA ARG A 130 18.50 9.36 -10.09
C ARG A 130 19.12 8.98 -11.44
N GLU A 131 20.31 8.40 -11.45
CA GLU A 131 20.92 7.87 -12.67
C GLU A 131 20.06 6.75 -13.27
N GLN A 132 19.54 5.84 -12.44
CA GLN A 132 18.58 4.81 -12.88
C GLN A 132 17.31 5.41 -13.48
N TRP A 133 16.71 6.39 -12.81
CA TRP A 133 15.54 7.11 -13.33
C TRP A 133 15.84 7.82 -14.66
N ALA A 134 16.96 8.54 -14.75
CA ALA A 134 17.38 9.24 -15.95
C ALA A 134 17.62 8.28 -17.13
N TYR A 135 18.24 7.13 -16.87
CA TYR A 135 18.44 6.10 -17.88
C TYR A 135 17.13 5.53 -18.42
N LEU A 136 16.19 5.17 -17.54
CA LEU A 136 14.86 4.72 -17.96
C LEU A 136 14.12 5.82 -18.75
N GLY A 137 14.24 7.09 -18.32
CA GLY A 137 13.68 8.24 -19.04
C GLY A 137 14.28 8.47 -20.43
N SER A 138 15.58 8.20 -20.59
CA SER A 138 16.29 8.33 -21.88
C SER A 138 15.85 7.32 -22.94
N GLN A 139 15.08 6.30 -22.56
CA GLN A 139 14.50 5.35 -23.52
C GLN A 139 13.33 5.96 -24.29
N HIS A 140 12.81 7.12 -23.86
CA HIS A 140 11.68 7.83 -24.48
C HIS A 140 10.42 6.95 -24.67
N ASP A 141 10.20 5.98 -23.79
CA ASP A 141 9.05 5.09 -23.82
C ASP A 141 8.05 5.44 -22.71
N SER A 142 6.89 5.95 -23.09
CA SER A 142 5.83 6.36 -22.16
C SER A 142 5.28 5.24 -21.27
N LEU A 143 5.50 3.97 -21.63
CA LEU A 143 5.07 2.79 -20.90
C LEU A 143 6.23 2.12 -20.13
N LEU A 144 7.39 2.77 -20.03
CA LEU A 144 8.53 2.34 -19.22
C LEU A 144 8.86 3.44 -18.21
N LYS A 145 8.65 3.18 -16.91
CA LYS A 145 8.85 4.20 -15.88
C LYS A 145 9.52 3.65 -14.63
N MET A 146 10.30 4.51 -13.97
CA MET A 146 10.60 4.36 -12.56
C MET A 146 9.54 5.10 -11.73
N VAL A 147 9.04 4.45 -10.68
CA VAL A 147 8.04 5.00 -9.79
C VAL A 147 8.43 4.71 -8.33
N PRO A 148 8.58 5.75 -7.49
CA PRO A 148 8.48 7.18 -7.83
C PRO A 148 9.67 7.66 -8.66
N ALA A 149 9.53 8.82 -9.31
CA ALA A 149 10.58 9.41 -10.12
C ALA A 149 11.64 10.11 -9.25
N ASN A 150 12.84 10.35 -9.80
CA ASN A 150 13.84 11.28 -9.25
C ASN A 150 14.35 10.99 -7.82
N GLY A 151 14.19 9.75 -7.32
CA GLY A 151 14.54 9.39 -5.95
C GLY A 151 13.58 9.98 -4.90
N CYS A 152 12.38 10.35 -5.33
CA CYS A 152 11.36 10.91 -4.46
C CYS A 152 10.60 9.83 -3.67
N PRO A 153 10.05 10.14 -2.49
CA PRO A 153 9.23 9.19 -1.71
C PRO A 153 7.76 9.12 -2.16
N ASP A 154 7.36 9.98 -3.08
CA ASP A 154 5.99 10.26 -3.48
C ASP A 154 5.17 8.98 -3.74
N PRO A 155 4.00 8.80 -3.10
CA PRO A 155 3.06 7.77 -3.51
C PRO A 155 2.55 8.06 -4.94
N VAL A 156 2.78 7.12 -5.86
CA VAL A 156 2.39 7.22 -7.26
C VAL A 156 1.17 6.34 -7.53
N GLU A 157 0.11 6.96 -8.05
CA GLU A 157 -1.08 6.28 -8.54
C GLU A 157 -0.87 5.78 -9.97
N ILE A 158 -1.05 4.47 -10.18
CA ILE A 158 -1.07 3.85 -11.51
C ILE A 158 -2.46 3.25 -11.72
N ASN A 159 -3.25 3.91 -12.57
CA ASN A 159 -4.60 3.45 -12.89
C ASN A 159 -4.53 2.17 -13.75
N VAL A 160 -5.04 1.05 -13.22
CA VAL A 160 -5.09 -0.23 -13.94
C VAL A 160 -6.45 -0.39 -14.63
N SER A 161 -7.53 -0.05 -13.93
CA SER A 161 -8.90 0.00 -14.46
C SER A 161 -9.82 0.83 -13.56
N GLU A 162 -11.10 0.91 -13.92
CA GLU A 162 -12.12 1.52 -13.06
C GLU A 162 -12.25 0.82 -11.69
N ASN A 163 -11.90 -0.47 -11.59
CA ASN A 163 -12.09 -1.27 -10.37
C ASN A 163 -10.78 -1.59 -9.63
N MET A 164 -9.61 -1.22 -10.19
CA MET A 164 -8.31 -1.52 -9.57
C MET A 164 -7.29 -0.41 -9.82
N VAL A 165 -6.50 -0.12 -8.78
CA VAL A 165 -5.39 0.83 -8.81
C VAL A 165 -4.16 0.20 -8.18
N ILE A 166 -2.97 0.56 -8.67
CA ILE A 166 -1.72 0.32 -7.97
C ILE A 166 -1.30 1.65 -7.33
N ILE A 167 -0.95 1.61 -6.04
CA ILE A 167 -0.31 2.71 -5.34
C ILE A 167 1.10 2.27 -5.02
N ALA A 168 2.09 2.81 -5.73
CA ALA A 168 3.50 2.49 -5.55
C ALA A 168 4.21 3.58 -4.74
N PHE A 169 5.13 3.22 -3.85
CA PHE A 169 5.95 4.20 -3.13
C PHE A 169 7.36 3.67 -2.87
N ASP A 170 8.32 4.58 -2.65
CA ASP A 170 9.68 4.22 -2.29
C ASP A 170 9.76 3.92 -0.79
N SER A 171 9.80 2.64 -0.44
CA SER A 171 9.98 2.21 0.94
C SER A 171 11.43 2.33 1.42
N GLU A 172 12.42 2.31 0.53
CA GLU A 172 13.83 2.48 0.91
C GLU A 172 14.10 3.90 1.38
N TRP A 173 13.45 4.91 0.80
CA TRP A 173 13.54 6.30 1.26
C TRP A 173 13.25 6.46 2.77
N TRP A 174 12.41 5.59 3.36
CA TRP A 174 12.12 5.61 4.80
C TRP A 174 13.24 5.01 5.65
N LEU A 175 13.99 4.06 5.10
CA LEU A 175 15.03 3.28 5.79
C LEU A 175 16.44 3.82 5.54
N PHE A 176 16.61 4.57 4.47
CA PHE A 176 17.89 5.08 4.00
C PHE A 176 18.52 6.06 5.01
N PRO A 177 19.75 5.80 5.48
CA PRO A 177 20.34 6.52 6.61
C PRO A 177 21.05 7.83 6.21
N TYR A 178 21.22 8.09 4.92
CA TYR A 178 21.93 9.27 4.41
C TYR A 178 20.97 10.33 3.86
N ASN A 179 21.53 11.37 3.23
CA ASN A 179 20.71 12.43 2.67
C ASN A 179 19.86 11.90 1.51
N ARG A 180 18.55 12.15 1.59
CA ARG A 180 17.52 11.70 0.64
C ARG A 180 17.05 12.80 -0.30
N SER A 181 17.53 14.03 -0.11
CA SER A 181 17.17 15.18 -0.93
C SER A 181 18.25 16.25 -0.86
N ASP A 182 18.67 16.76 -2.00
CA ASP A 182 19.48 17.98 -2.15
C ASP A 182 18.61 19.21 -2.42
N ASP A 183 17.40 19.02 -2.96
CA ASP A 183 16.40 20.05 -3.22
C ASP A 183 15.01 19.55 -2.82
N ALA A 184 14.47 20.07 -1.71
CA ALA A 184 13.17 19.68 -1.20
C ALA A 184 12.00 20.06 -2.15
N SER A 185 12.21 20.95 -3.13
CA SER A 185 11.20 21.33 -4.11
C SER A 185 11.11 20.40 -5.32
N ALA A 186 12.08 19.49 -5.48
CA ALA A 186 12.13 18.56 -6.61
C ALA A 186 11.12 17.40 -6.51
N CYS A 187 10.58 17.16 -5.31
CA CYS A 187 9.60 16.13 -5.01
C CYS A 187 8.31 16.77 -4.48
N SER A 188 7.15 16.16 -4.71
CA SER A 188 5.89 16.67 -4.12
C SER A 188 5.82 16.34 -2.63
N CYS A 189 6.52 15.29 -2.20
CA CYS A 189 6.67 14.91 -0.80
C CYS A 189 8.15 14.99 -0.40
N SER A 190 8.43 15.67 0.71
CA SER A 190 9.77 15.86 1.27
C SER A 190 9.90 15.26 2.69
N THR A 191 8.77 14.94 3.33
CA THR A 191 8.71 14.36 4.68
C THR A 191 7.79 13.15 4.73
N GLY A 192 8.01 12.23 5.70
CA GLY A 192 7.13 11.08 5.90
C GLY A 192 5.66 11.49 6.12
N LYS A 193 5.41 12.64 6.76
CA LYS A 193 4.06 13.18 6.93
C LYS A 193 3.40 13.55 5.60
N GLU A 194 4.12 14.19 4.68
CA GLU A 194 3.57 14.55 3.37
C GLU A 194 3.25 13.30 2.54
N VAL A 195 4.10 12.27 2.63
CA VAL A 195 3.84 10.95 2.04
C VAL A 195 2.53 10.37 2.59
N ILE A 196 2.34 10.35 3.91
CA ILE A 196 1.11 9.85 4.55
C ILE A 196 -0.13 10.68 4.17
N ASP A 197 -0.02 12.01 4.17
CA ASP A 197 -1.11 12.89 3.74
C ASP A 197 -1.48 12.64 2.27
N LYS A 198 -0.50 12.36 1.40
CA LYS A 198 -0.74 12.00 0.00
C LYS A 198 -1.36 10.61 -0.15
N MET A 199 -0.92 9.63 0.63
CA MET A 199 -1.54 8.30 0.66
C MET A 199 -3.01 8.37 1.09
N GLN A 200 -3.36 9.21 2.07
CA GLN A 200 -4.76 9.44 2.48
C GLN A 200 -5.62 10.01 1.35
N GLU A 201 -5.08 10.96 0.57
CA GLU A 201 -5.75 11.51 -0.60
C GLU A 201 -5.99 10.41 -1.67
N LEU A 202 -4.96 9.63 -1.99
CA LEU A 202 -5.05 8.55 -2.97
C LEU A 202 -6.00 7.44 -2.52
N LEU A 203 -5.98 7.08 -1.24
CA LEU A 203 -6.92 6.13 -0.66
C LEU A 203 -8.34 6.65 -0.78
N TYR A 204 -8.62 7.89 -0.36
CA TYR A 204 -9.96 8.47 -0.48
C TYR A 204 -10.45 8.47 -1.93
N LYS A 205 -9.59 8.86 -2.88
CA LYS A 205 -9.89 8.84 -4.31
C LYS A 205 -10.23 7.44 -4.84
N ASN A 206 -9.58 6.40 -4.30
CA ASN A 206 -9.67 5.02 -4.80
C ASN A 206 -10.34 4.04 -3.83
N ARG A 207 -11.04 4.51 -2.79
CA ARG A 207 -11.55 3.70 -1.68
C ARG A 207 -12.53 2.59 -2.09
N TYR A 208 -13.17 2.71 -3.25
CA TYR A 208 -14.08 1.71 -3.80
C TYR A 208 -13.39 0.74 -4.78
N LYS A 209 -12.09 0.89 -5.06
CA LYS A 209 -11.33 0.00 -5.92
C LYS A 209 -10.63 -1.09 -5.11
N VAL A 210 -10.16 -2.12 -5.80
CA VAL A 210 -9.04 -2.93 -5.29
C VAL A 210 -7.78 -2.07 -5.33
N VAL A 211 -7.09 -2.00 -4.20
CA VAL A 211 -5.82 -1.28 -4.09
C VAL A 211 -4.69 -2.29 -3.95
N LEU A 212 -3.81 -2.32 -4.94
CA LEU A 212 -2.52 -3.00 -4.84
C LEU A 212 -1.48 -1.99 -4.33
N LEU A 213 -1.18 -2.03 -3.04
CA LEU A 213 -0.14 -1.21 -2.43
C LEU A 213 1.22 -1.88 -2.67
N ALA A 214 2.07 -1.25 -3.45
CA ALA A 214 3.34 -1.83 -3.89
C ALA A 214 4.55 -1.05 -3.35
N SER A 215 5.51 -1.79 -2.81
CA SER A 215 6.79 -1.28 -2.30
C SER A 215 7.86 -2.33 -2.48
N HIS A 216 9.13 -2.00 -2.19
CA HIS A 216 10.16 -3.03 -2.14
C HIS A 216 10.06 -3.86 -0.85
N HIS A 217 9.88 -3.17 0.29
CA HIS A 217 9.88 -3.74 1.62
C HIS A 217 8.52 -4.38 2.00
N PRO A 218 8.46 -5.68 2.36
CA PRO A 218 7.23 -6.34 2.80
C PRO A 218 6.80 -5.88 4.19
N PHE A 219 5.50 -5.91 4.49
CA PHE A 219 5.00 -5.53 5.82
C PHE A 219 4.95 -6.75 6.77
N ARG A 220 4.89 -7.94 6.17
CA ARG A 220 4.98 -9.24 6.82
C ARG A 220 5.90 -10.15 6.02
N SER A 221 6.72 -10.93 6.71
CA SER A 221 7.56 -11.93 6.08
C SER A 221 7.92 -13.05 7.05
N TYR A 222 8.02 -14.27 6.53
CA TYR A 222 8.61 -15.43 7.18
C TYR A 222 10.00 -15.80 6.61
N GLY A 223 10.66 -14.87 5.95
CA GLY A 223 12.03 -14.97 5.44
C GLY A 223 13.07 -14.42 6.41
N ASN A 224 14.31 -14.32 5.92
CA ASN A 224 15.47 -13.94 6.72
C ASN A 224 15.36 -12.50 7.23
N HIS A 225 14.86 -11.56 6.43
CA HIS A 225 14.67 -10.16 6.85
C HIS A 225 13.51 -10.01 7.85
N GLY A 226 12.56 -10.96 7.85
CA GLY A 226 11.58 -11.18 8.91
C GLY A 226 12.15 -11.77 10.21
N GLY A 227 13.42 -12.16 10.22
CA GLY A 227 14.10 -12.78 11.36
C GLY A 227 13.86 -14.29 11.49
N TYR A 228 13.54 -14.97 10.39
CA TYR A 228 13.38 -16.42 10.34
C TYR A 228 14.56 -17.07 9.61
N PHE A 229 15.26 -17.95 10.29
CA PHE A 229 16.50 -18.55 9.80
C PHE A 229 16.40 -20.08 9.78
N SER A 230 17.18 -20.73 8.93
CA SER A 230 17.26 -22.20 8.86
C SER A 230 18.17 -22.76 9.96
N LEU A 231 18.07 -24.07 10.25
CA LEU A 231 19.02 -24.75 11.14
C LEU A 231 20.48 -24.60 10.66
N LYS A 232 20.69 -24.57 9.34
CA LYS A 232 22.01 -24.32 8.74
C LYS A 232 22.54 -22.94 9.12
N ASP A 233 21.69 -21.91 9.09
CA ASP A 233 22.10 -20.54 9.42
C ASP A 233 22.47 -20.39 10.90
N HIS A 234 21.82 -21.15 11.79
CA HIS A 234 22.17 -21.21 13.21
C HIS A 234 23.47 -21.97 13.48
N LEU A 235 23.69 -23.09 12.78
CA LEU A 235 24.85 -23.95 13.02
C LEU A 235 26.10 -23.47 12.28
N PHE A 236 25.94 -22.86 11.11
CA PHE A 236 27.01 -22.45 10.18
C PHE A 236 26.79 -21.01 9.67
N PRO A 237 26.75 -20.00 10.55
CA PRO A 237 26.38 -18.62 10.17
C PRO A 237 27.34 -17.99 9.14
N LEU A 238 28.61 -18.41 9.12
CA LEU A 238 29.60 -17.87 8.17
C LEU A 238 29.31 -18.28 6.72
N THR A 239 28.41 -19.25 6.51
CA THR A 239 27.93 -19.59 5.16
C THR A 239 27.11 -18.48 4.51
N ALA A 240 26.62 -17.51 5.29
CA ALA A 240 25.97 -16.29 4.79
C ALA A 240 26.97 -15.32 4.13
N ILE A 241 28.23 -15.32 4.58
CA ILE A 241 29.31 -14.48 4.03
C ILE A 241 29.99 -15.20 2.87
N ASN A 242 30.30 -16.48 3.05
CA ASN A 242 30.90 -17.32 2.03
C ASN A 242 30.29 -18.72 2.09
N LYS A 243 29.63 -19.15 1.01
CA LYS A 243 28.91 -20.43 0.91
C LYS A 243 29.76 -21.66 1.24
N ASN A 244 31.09 -21.56 1.18
CA ASN A 244 32.02 -22.64 1.46
C ASN A 244 32.47 -22.72 2.94
N LEU A 245 32.10 -21.75 3.78
CA LEU A 245 32.57 -21.66 5.16
C LEU A 245 31.68 -22.43 6.15
N TYR A 246 31.66 -23.77 6.03
CA TYR A 246 30.92 -24.67 6.92
C TYR A 246 31.64 -24.91 8.26
N ILE A 247 31.86 -23.84 9.02
CA ILE A 247 32.47 -23.92 10.35
C ILE A 247 31.33 -23.97 11.38
N PRO A 248 31.13 -25.10 12.09
CA PRO A 248 30.07 -25.21 13.08
C PRO A 248 30.39 -24.29 14.26
N LEU A 249 29.50 -23.34 14.54
CA LEU A 249 29.60 -22.45 15.69
C LEU A 249 28.36 -22.65 16.57
N PRO A 250 28.21 -23.77 17.31
CA PRO A 250 27.13 -23.89 18.29
C PRO A 250 27.32 -22.81 19.38
N VAL A 251 26.21 -22.27 19.91
CA VAL A 251 26.18 -21.17 20.92
C VAL A 251 26.61 -19.80 20.38
N ILE A 252 27.79 -19.67 19.76
CA ILE A 252 28.28 -18.42 19.15
C ILE A 252 27.64 -18.16 17.79
N GLY A 253 27.28 -19.19 17.04
CA GLY A 253 26.64 -19.05 15.74
C GLY A 253 25.17 -18.67 15.84
N SER A 254 24.49 -19.04 16.93
CA SER A 254 23.22 -18.45 17.33
C SER A 254 23.34 -16.95 17.58
N LEU A 255 24.53 -16.45 17.95
CA LEU A 255 24.79 -15.02 18.12
C LEU A 255 24.70 -14.29 16.79
N TYR A 256 24.98 -14.85 15.61
CA TYR A 256 24.89 -14.08 14.35
C TYR A 256 23.45 -13.83 13.86
N PRO A 257 22.54 -14.82 13.77
CA PRO A 257 21.11 -14.58 13.59
C PRO A 257 20.50 -13.79 14.76
N LEU A 258 20.98 -13.98 15.99
CA LEU A 258 20.56 -13.17 17.13
C LEU A 258 21.04 -11.72 16.99
N LEU A 259 22.29 -11.48 16.61
CA LEU A 259 22.92 -10.17 16.31
C LEU A 259 22.20 -9.51 15.16
N ARG A 260 21.96 -10.15 14.02
CA ARG A 260 21.11 -9.56 12.98
C ARG A 260 19.68 -9.28 13.45
N SER A 261 19.18 -10.07 14.39
CA SER A 261 17.87 -9.82 15.01
C SER A 261 17.90 -8.81 16.18
N THR A 262 19.07 -8.35 16.63
CA THR A 262 19.29 -7.49 17.83
C THR A 262 20.09 -6.20 17.53
N PHE A 263 21.16 -6.27 16.74
CA PHE A 263 21.72 -5.19 15.92
C PHE A 263 20.80 -4.95 14.73
N LEU A 264 19.95 -3.95 14.91
CA LEU A 264 18.88 -3.59 14.00
C LEU A 264 19.50 -3.05 12.71
N HIS A 265 19.54 -3.85 11.65
CA HIS A 265 19.78 -3.33 10.29
C HIS A 265 18.47 -2.69 9.79
N PRO A 266 18.49 -1.49 9.16
CA PRO A 266 17.26 -0.82 8.71
C PRO A 266 16.35 -1.70 7.84
N GLU A 267 16.97 -2.55 7.02
CA GLU A 267 16.35 -3.54 6.12
C GLU A 267 15.68 -4.75 6.80
N ASP A 268 15.80 -4.91 8.11
CA ASP A 268 15.17 -6.02 8.82
C ASP A 268 13.88 -5.53 9.51
N LEU A 269 12.80 -6.30 9.44
CA LEU A 269 11.45 -5.93 9.93
C LEU A 269 11.40 -5.53 11.42
N ARG A 270 12.43 -5.88 12.19
CA ARG A 270 12.52 -5.54 13.62
C ARG A 270 12.99 -4.10 13.85
N HIS A 271 13.56 -3.44 12.84
CA HIS A 271 14.14 -2.09 12.94
C HIS A 271 13.08 -1.02 13.26
N PRO A 272 13.38 -0.04 14.13
CA PRO A 272 12.45 1.03 14.48
C PRO A 272 11.95 1.87 13.30
N LEU A 273 12.82 2.24 12.35
CA LEU A 273 12.41 2.98 11.15
C LEU A 273 11.44 2.18 10.29
N TYR A 274 11.71 0.89 10.08
CA TYR A 274 10.84 -0.01 9.33
C TYR A 274 9.49 -0.19 10.03
N LYS A 275 9.49 -0.46 11.34
CA LYS A 275 8.25 -0.52 12.14
C LYS A 275 7.47 0.80 12.11
N SER A 276 8.16 1.94 12.08
CA SER A 276 7.53 3.25 11.97
C SER A 276 6.86 3.43 10.61
N MET A 277 7.56 3.11 9.52
CA MET A 277 7.00 3.11 8.16
C MET A 277 5.76 2.21 8.07
N ILE A 278 5.88 0.94 8.50
CA ILE A 278 4.75 -0.01 8.50
C ILE A 278 3.56 0.58 9.24
N ARG A 279 3.76 1.05 10.48
CA ARG A 279 2.68 1.59 11.30
C ARG A 279 2.01 2.81 10.67
N GLN A 280 2.80 3.73 10.11
CA GLN A 280 2.27 4.95 9.50
C GLN A 280 1.48 4.65 8.22
N VAL A 281 1.99 3.75 7.38
CA VAL A 281 1.32 3.34 6.13
C VAL A 281 0.07 2.48 6.45
N ASP A 282 0.17 1.53 7.37
CA ASP A 282 -0.96 0.71 7.84
C ASP A 282 -2.05 1.57 8.48
N GLY A 283 -1.66 2.61 9.23
CA GLY A 283 -2.60 3.61 9.76
C GLY A 283 -3.44 4.33 8.69
N VAL A 284 -3.03 4.31 7.41
CA VAL A 284 -3.83 4.79 6.28
C VAL A 284 -4.71 3.68 5.71
N PHE A 285 -4.12 2.52 5.41
CA PHE A 285 -4.77 1.49 4.58
C PHE A 285 -5.47 0.36 5.34
N ASP A 286 -5.29 0.24 6.66
CA ASP A 286 -5.76 -0.91 7.44
C ASP A 286 -7.29 -1.07 7.46
N SER A 287 -8.02 0.02 7.25
CA SER A 287 -9.48 -0.01 7.17
C SER A 287 -10.00 -0.48 5.80
N LEU A 288 -9.14 -0.64 4.80
CA LEU A 288 -9.54 -1.00 3.44
C LEU A 288 -9.62 -2.53 3.25
N PRO A 289 -10.82 -3.13 3.13
CA PRO A 289 -10.97 -4.58 2.95
C PRO A 289 -10.42 -5.09 1.61
N ASN A 290 -10.35 -4.20 0.61
CA ASN A 290 -9.86 -4.50 -0.73
C ASN A 290 -8.38 -4.18 -0.94
N LEU A 291 -7.58 -4.16 0.14
CA LEU A 291 -6.14 -4.01 0.09
C LEU A 291 -5.42 -5.33 -0.24
N ILE A 292 -4.43 -5.26 -1.13
CA ILE A 292 -3.39 -6.28 -1.31
C ILE A 292 -2.05 -5.55 -1.22
N ARG A 293 -1.15 -6.01 -0.36
CA ARG A 293 0.24 -5.50 -0.28
C ARG A 293 1.13 -6.36 -1.15
N ALA A 294 2.02 -5.76 -1.93
CA ALA A 294 2.97 -6.47 -2.80
C ALA A 294 4.39 -5.94 -2.62
N ALA A 295 5.34 -6.86 -2.40
CA ALA A 295 6.73 -6.54 -2.13
C ALA A 295 7.73 -7.57 -2.67
N GLY A 296 8.99 -7.17 -2.82
CA GLY A 296 10.15 -8.03 -3.11
C GLY A 296 10.96 -8.27 -1.84
N HIS A 297 12.26 -7.95 -1.89
CA HIS A 297 13.26 -7.85 -0.80
C HIS A 297 13.62 -9.17 -0.12
N GLU A 298 12.61 -9.95 0.22
CA GLU A 298 12.80 -11.31 0.68
C GLU A 298 13.02 -12.20 -0.53
N HIS A 299 14.17 -12.88 -0.55
CA HIS A 299 14.60 -13.71 -1.68
C HIS A 299 13.77 -15.01 -1.80
N GLY A 300 12.47 -14.91 -2.04
CA GLY A 300 11.54 -16.03 -2.09
C GLY A 300 10.13 -15.58 -2.43
N LEU A 301 9.21 -16.55 -2.54
CA LEU A 301 7.80 -16.29 -2.78
C LEU A 301 6.98 -16.59 -1.53
N GLN A 302 6.07 -15.70 -1.16
CA GLN A 302 5.17 -15.90 -0.01
C GLN A 302 3.78 -15.34 -0.32
N LEU A 303 2.74 -16.04 0.12
CA LEU A 303 1.42 -15.46 0.35
C LEU A 303 1.11 -15.54 1.84
N ILE A 304 0.96 -14.40 2.48
CA ILE A 304 0.65 -14.28 3.91
C ILE A 304 -0.71 -13.62 4.03
N LYS A 305 -1.58 -14.19 4.87
CA LYS A 305 -2.92 -13.67 5.14
C LYS A 305 -3.10 -13.46 6.64
N ASP A 306 -2.86 -12.23 7.08
CA ASP A 306 -3.22 -11.77 8.42
C ASP A 306 -4.51 -10.92 8.35
N GLN A 307 -4.50 -9.71 8.90
CA GLN A 307 -5.53 -8.70 8.65
C GLN A 307 -5.65 -8.34 7.16
N HIS A 308 -4.54 -8.37 6.42
CA HIS A 308 -4.49 -8.10 4.99
C HIS A 308 -3.73 -9.20 4.25
N LEU A 309 -3.86 -9.20 2.92
CA LEU A 309 -3.04 -10.07 2.08
C LEU A 309 -1.70 -9.39 1.79
N GLN A 310 -0.61 -10.09 2.08
CA GLN A 310 0.74 -9.72 1.70
C GLN A 310 1.28 -10.73 0.68
N VAL A 311 1.56 -10.23 -0.52
CA VAL A 311 2.30 -10.91 -1.58
C VAL A 311 3.77 -10.55 -1.45
N VAL A 312 4.63 -11.56 -1.36
CA VAL A 312 6.08 -11.42 -1.47
C VAL A 312 6.52 -12.14 -2.73
N SER A 313 7.19 -11.44 -3.63
CA SER A 313 7.61 -11.92 -4.95
C SER A 313 9.08 -11.59 -5.25
N GLY A 314 9.99 -11.79 -4.30
CA GLY A 314 11.41 -11.43 -4.42
C GLY A 314 12.33 -12.55 -4.94
N ALA A 315 11.81 -13.46 -5.77
CA ALA A 315 12.56 -14.63 -6.25
C ALA A 315 13.08 -14.48 -7.70
N GLY A 316 13.33 -13.24 -8.15
CA GLY A 316 13.75 -12.96 -9.54
C GLY A 316 15.09 -13.58 -9.90
N ALA A 317 16.14 -13.30 -9.11
CA ALA A 317 17.51 -13.79 -9.33
C ALA A 317 18.18 -14.35 -8.05
N LYS A 318 17.52 -14.26 -6.90
CA LYS A 318 18.01 -14.75 -5.62
C LYS A 318 16.98 -15.66 -4.95
N ASN A 319 17.47 -16.60 -4.16
CA ASN A 319 16.68 -17.51 -3.34
C ASN A 319 17.28 -17.62 -1.94
N ALA A 320 16.44 -17.58 -0.92
CA ALA A 320 16.80 -17.74 0.47
C ALA A 320 15.79 -18.63 1.20
N TYR A 321 16.09 -18.87 2.48
CA TYR A 321 15.19 -19.63 3.33
C TYR A 321 13.91 -18.82 3.62
N VAL A 322 12.79 -19.53 3.61
CA VAL A 322 11.49 -19.06 4.06
C VAL A 322 10.87 -20.15 4.93
N LYS A 323 10.33 -19.76 6.08
CA LYS A 323 9.58 -20.65 6.98
C LYS A 323 8.10 -20.65 6.58
N LYS A 324 7.45 -21.82 6.61
CA LYS A 324 5.98 -21.88 6.58
C LYS A 324 5.44 -21.44 7.94
N GLY A 325 5.13 -20.15 8.06
CA GLY A 325 4.53 -19.55 9.25
C GLY A 325 3.04 -19.87 9.41
N VAL A 326 2.43 -19.39 10.50
CA VAL A 326 1.01 -19.66 10.81
C VAL A 326 0.05 -19.01 9.82
N ASP A 327 0.36 -17.77 9.41
CA ASP A 327 -0.46 -17.01 8.46
C ASP A 327 -0.03 -17.21 7.00
N ALA A 328 1.00 -18.04 6.77
CA ALA A 328 1.52 -18.32 5.44
C ALA A 328 0.65 -19.34 4.70
N LEU A 329 -0.13 -18.87 3.72
CA LEU A 329 -0.89 -19.72 2.83
C LEU A 329 0.01 -20.44 1.82
N PHE A 330 1.09 -19.78 1.39
CA PHE A 330 2.06 -20.33 0.44
C PHE A 330 3.46 -19.79 0.71
N THR A 331 4.48 -20.63 0.52
CA THR A 331 5.90 -20.25 0.55
C THR A 331 6.69 -21.08 -0.45
N ALA A 332 7.59 -20.47 -1.22
CA ALA A 332 8.54 -21.16 -2.07
C ALA A 332 9.93 -20.50 -2.01
N LYS A 333 10.98 -21.33 -2.07
CA LYS A 333 12.38 -20.93 -2.05
C LYS A 333 13.04 -20.99 -3.43
N THR A 334 12.26 -21.23 -4.47
CA THR A 334 12.73 -21.37 -5.85
C THR A 334 12.46 -20.09 -6.63
N GLY A 335 13.22 -19.87 -7.69
CA GLY A 335 13.04 -18.72 -8.56
C GLY A 335 11.63 -18.67 -9.14
N GLY A 336 11.06 -17.48 -9.25
CA GLY A 336 9.67 -17.34 -9.69
C GLY A 336 9.11 -15.93 -9.60
N PHE A 337 7.81 -15.81 -9.88
CA PHE A 337 7.09 -14.54 -9.90
C PHE A 337 5.60 -14.76 -9.62
N VAL A 338 4.85 -13.67 -9.44
CA VAL A 338 3.41 -13.72 -9.17
C VAL A 338 2.64 -12.98 -10.27
N THR A 339 1.52 -13.54 -10.71
CA THR A 339 0.51 -12.79 -11.50
C THR A 339 -0.70 -12.49 -10.63
N ALA A 340 -1.16 -11.24 -10.63
CA ALA A 340 -2.41 -10.80 -10.04
C ALA A 340 -3.39 -10.43 -11.16
N ASP A 341 -4.34 -11.33 -11.42
CA ASP A 341 -5.36 -11.16 -12.45
C ASP A 341 -6.63 -10.59 -11.83
N LEU A 342 -7.00 -9.37 -12.24
CA LEU A 342 -8.32 -8.83 -11.97
C LEU A 342 -9.29 -9.47 -12.95
N LEU A 343 -10.31 -10.16 -12.44
CA LEU A 343 -11.36 -10.79 -13.23
C LEU A 343 -12.56 -9.83 -13.41
N PHE A 344 -13.49 -10.13 -14.31
CA PHE A 344 -14.69 -9.27 -14.51
C PHE A 344 -15.61 -9.24 -13.29
N SER A 345 -15.55 -10.24 -12.41
CA SER A 345 -16.20 -10.22 -11.08
C SER A 345 -15.56 -9.26 -10.07
N SER A 346 -14.48 -8.55 -10.44
CA SER A 346 -13.60 -7.79 -9.54
C SER A 346 -12.82 -8.64 -8.54
N THR A 347 -12.92 -9.97 -8.62
CA THR A 347 -12.03 -10.89 -7.89
C THR A 347 -10.60 -10.71 -8.39
N VAL A 348 -9.63 -10.69 -7.47
CA VAL A 348 -8.21 -10.76 -7.82
C VAL A 348 -7.70 -12.18 -7.61
N ARG A 349 -7.30 -12.82 -8.70
CA ARG A 349 -6.65 -14.13 -8.70
C ARG A 349 -5.14 -13.98 -8.65
N LEU A 350 -4.53 -14.39 -7.55
CA LEU A 350 -3.09 -14.45 -7.37
C LEU A 350 -2.60 -15.83 -7.81
N THR A 351 -1.69 -15.90 -8.77
CA THR A 351 -1.05 -17.14 -9.23
C THR A 351 0.46 -17.05 -9.04
N TYR A 352 1.03 -18.01 -8.32
CA TYR A 352 2.45 -18.12 -8.05
C TYR A 352 3.09 -19.07 -9.05
N HIS A 353 4.06 -18.57 -9.81
CA HIS A 353 4.82 -19.34 -10.79
C HIS A 353 6.20 -19.63 -10.23
N THR A 354 6.57 -20.90 -10.08
CA THR A 354 7.86 -21.33 -9.53
C THR A 354 8.65 -22.14 -10.54
N ALA A 355 9.96 -21.99 -10.53
CA ALA A 355 10.87 -22.80 -11.30
C ALA A 355 10.87 -24.25 -10.79
N THR A 356 10.79 -25.18 -11.73
CA THR A 356 10.94 -26.63 -11.56
C THR A 356 11.98 -27.14 -12.56
N ASP A 357 12.37 -28.41 -12.46
CA ASP A 357 13.27 -29.05 -13.44
C ASP A 357 12.72 -29.02 -14.87
N SER A 358 11.39 -28.94 -15.02
CA SER A 358 10.69 -28.86 -16.30
C SER A 358 10.41 -27.43 -16.79
N GLY A 359 10.92 -26.42 -16.07
CA GLY A 359 10.63 -25.00 -16.32
C GLY A 359 9.67 -24.39 -15.30
N LEU A 360 9.16 -23.19 -15.60
CA LEU A 360 8.21 -22.48 -14.74
C LEU A 360 6.82 -23.10 -14.81
N GLN A 361 6.22 -23.32 -13.65
CA GLN A 361 4.85 -23.84 -13.52
C GLN A 361 4.07 -23.07 -12.47
N SER A 362 2.74 -23.04 -12.63
CA SER A 362 1.81 -22.54 -11.61
C SER A 362 1.82 -23.49 -10.41
N ALA A 363 2.38 -23.03 -9.29
CA ALA A 363 2.51 -23.82 -8.07
C ALA A 363 1.37 -23.58 -7.07
N PHE A 364 0.72 -22.42 -7.12
CA PHE A 364 -0.33 -22.05 -6.17
C PHE A 364 -1.22 -20.95 -6.74
N VAL A 365 -2.53 -21.02 -6.43
CA VAL A 365 -3.54 -20.04 -6.84
C VAL A 365 -4.39 -19.65 -5.64
N TYR A 366 -4.68 -18.37 -5.48
CA TYR A 366 -5.56 -17.84 -4.45
C TYR A 366 -6.47 -16.74 -5.01
N ASP A 367 -7.78 -16.86 -4.78
CA ASP A 367 -8.77 -15.87 -5.19
C ASP A 367 -9.15 -14.98 -4.02
N LYS A 368 -8.89 -13.66 -4.15
CA LYS A 368 -9.39 -12.64 -3.24
C LYS A 368 -10.66 -12.02 -3.84
N PRO A 369 -11.87 -12.34 -3.32
CA PRO A 369 -13.07 -11.66 -3.76
C PRO A 369 -13.06 -10.17 -3.39
N TYR A 370 -13.75 -9.38 -4.19
CA TYR A 370 -14.01 -7.97 -3.88
C TYR A 370 -15.10 -7.84 -2.81
N MET A 371 -14.91 -6.92 -1.88
CA MET A 371 -15.92 -6.53 -0.89
C MET A 371 -16.56 -5.20 -1.29
N ASP A 372 -17.90 -5.13 -1.34
CA ASP A 372 -18.63 -3.94 -1.76
C ASP A 372 -18.72 -2.91 -0.62
N ILE A 373 -17.64 -2.13 -0.48
CA ILE A 373 -17.49 -1.09 0.55
C ILE A 373 -18.51 0.03 0.35
N LYS A 374 -18.86 0.37 -0.90
CA LYS A 374 -19.79 1.47 -1.18
C LYS A 374 -21.16 1.16 -0.61
N LYS A 375 -21.63 -0.08 -0.80
CA LYS A 375 -22.89 -0.54 -0.22
C LYS A 375 -22.87 -0.52 1.31
N GLU A 376 -21.74 -0.87 1.94
CA GLU A 376 -21.59 -0.79 3.40
C GLU A 376 -21.60 0.67 3.90
N GLU A 377 -20.85 1.58 3.25
CA GLU A 377 -20.86 3.01 3.57
C GLU A 377 -22.25 3.62 3.39
N ASP A 378 -22.94 3.34 2.28
CA ASP A 378 -24.29 3.83 2.01
C ASP A 378 -25.30 3.34 3.06
N GLN A 379 -25.11 2.13 3.62
CA GLN A 379 -25.93 1.59 4.72
C GLN A 379 -25.64 2.24 6.08
N ILE A 380 -24.38 2.63 6.35
CA ILE A 380 -23.98 3.30 7.60
C ILE A 380 -24.38 4.78 7.58
N HIS A 381 -24.38 5.40 6.41
CA HIS A 381 -24.65 6.82 6.23
C HIS A 381 -26.15 7.19 6.27
N THR A 382 -27.07 6.23 6.29
CA THR A 382 -28.52 6.53 6.31
C THR A 382 -29.09 6.97 7.65
N ASP A 383 -28.43 6.74 8.79
CA ASP A 383 -28.98 7.17 10.09
C ASP A 383 -28.34 8.48 10.58
N THR A 384 -27.04 8.64 10.35
CA THR A 384 -26.24 9.77 10.85
C THR A 384 -26.38 11.05 10.02
N LEU A 385 -26.59 10.92 8.69
CA LEU A 385 -26.68 12.07 7.77
C LEU A 385 -28.04 12.79 7.78
N TYR A 386 -29.06 12.23 8.43
CA TYR A 386 -30.40 12.82 8.50
C TYR A 386 -30.69 13.55 9.80
N ALA A 387 -29.91 13.32 10.86
CA ALA A 387 -30.07 14.03 12.12
C ALA A 387 -29.67 15.51 12.00
N ASP A 388 -30.37 16.38 12.71
CA ASP A 388 -30.02 17.82 12.83
C ASP A 388 -28.94 18.06 13.89
N SER A 389 -28.81 17.15 14.86
CA SER A 389 -27.84 17.20 15.95
C SER A 389 -27.43 15.82 16.43
N MET A 390 -26.24 15.71 17.00
CA MET A 390 -25.70 14.48 17.57
C MET A 390 -25.07 14.71 18.95
N GLN A 391 -25.25 13.72 19.82
CA GLN A 391 -24.58 13.66 21.11
C GLN A 391 -23.15 13.14 20.92
N VAL A 392 -22.15 13.94 21.28
CA VAL A 392 -20.74 13.61 21.08
C VAL A 392 -19.88 14.00 22.27
N ARG A 393 -18.66 13.49 22.32
CA ARG A 393 -17.60 13.92 23.23
C ARG A 393 -16.41 14.35 22.39
N ALA A 394 -15.93 15.58 22.56
CA ALA A 394 -14.91 16.15 21.70
C ALA A 394 -13.62 15.31 21.71
N HIS A 395 -13.20 14.84 22.90
CA HIS A 395 -12.08 13.90 23.05
C HIS A 395 -12.13 13.18 24.42
N ALA A 396 -12.92 12.11 24.52
CA ALA A 396 -13.19 11.42 25.80
C ALA A 396 -11.94 10.83 26.48
N SER A 397 -10.91 10.47 25.72
CA SER A 397 -9.68 9.87 26.26
C SER A 397 -8.84 10.84 27.10
N TYR A 398 -9.00 12.17 26.93
CA TYR A 398 -8.28 13.14 27.77
C TYR A 398 -8.66 13.07 29.25
N ASP A 399 -9.88 12.60 29.56
CA ASP A 399 -10.34 12.40 30.94
C ASP A 399 -10.09 10.96 31.44
N SER A 400 -9.61 10.07 30.58
CA SER A 400 -9.31 8.66 30.89
C SER A 400 -7.88 8.49 31.42
N VAL A 401 -7.46 9.33 32.36
CA VAL A 401 -6.11 9.36 32.94
C VAL A 401 -6.12 9.12 34.45
N SER A 402 -5.04 8.56 34.98
CA SER A 402 -4.92 8.22 36.41
C SER A 402 -4.84 9.46 37.32
N THR A 403 -5.12 9.30 38.61
CA THR A 403 -4.97 10.38 39.59
C THR A 403 -3.54 10.88 39.70
N ILE A 404 -2.54 10.01 39.51
CA ILE A 404 -1.13 10.40 39.50
C ILE A 404 -0.84 11.28 38.28
N HIS A 405 -1.38 10.91 37.11
CA HIS A 405 -1.25 11.72 35.89
C HIS A 405 -1.80 13.13 36.09
N ARG A 406 -2.99 13.27 36.67
CA ARG A 406 -3.61 14.59 36.97
C ARG A 406 -2.79 15.42 37.95
N LYS A 407 -2.12 14.80 38.93
CA LYS A 407 -1.23 15.50 39.84
C LYS A 407 0.02 16.04 39.14
N LEU A 408 0.53 15.32 38.14
CA LEU A 408 1.75 15.70 37.40
C LEU A 408 1.49 16.70 36.27
N PHE A 409 0.38 16.51 35.53
CA PHE A 409 0.08 17.25 34.30
C PHE A 409 -1.16 18.16 34.40
N GLY A 410 -1.76 18.27 35.58
CA GLY A 410 -2.91 19.13 35.84
C GLY A 410 -4.26 18.52 35.45
N GLU A 411 -5.32 19.11 36.02
CA GLU A 411 -6.72 18.76 35.72
C GLU A 411 -7.16 19.30 34.35
N ASN A 412 -6.63 20.46 33.96
CA ASN A 412 -6.87 21.13 32.68
C ASN A 412 -8.37 21.22 32.34
N TYR A 413 -8.74 21.15 31.06
CA TYR A 413 -10.14 21.10 30.62
C TYR A 413 -10.61 19.67 30.29
N ARG A 414 -10.02 18.65 30.95
CA ARG A 414 -10.25 17.23 30.60
C ARG A 414 -11.72 16.84 30.70
N LYS A 415 -12.41 17.34 31.72
CA LYS A 415 -13.85 17.12 31.93
C LYS A 415 -14.68 17.73 30.80
N GLU A 416 -14.33 18.93 30.35
CA GLU A 416 -14.99 19.63 29.26
C GLU A 416 -14.75 18.91 27.92
N TRP A 417 -13.55 18.35 27.70
CA TRP A 417 -13.25 17.51 26.54
C TRP A 417 -14.05 16.20 26.51
N ALA A 418 -14.29 15.60 27.68
CA ALA A 418 -15.06 14.37 27.82
C ALA A 418 -16.56 14.58 28.04
N ALA A 419 -17.01 15.83 28.20
CA ALA A 419 -18.40 16.15 28.43
C ALA A 419 -19.27 15.73 27.24
N SER A 420 -20.31 14.97 27.53
CA SER A 420 -21.34 14.64 26.55
C SER A 420 -22.05 15.91 26.12
N THR A 421 -21.85 16.33 24.88
CA THR A 421 -22.38 17.59 24.33
C THR A 421 -23.25 17.31 23.09
N MET A 422 -24.43 17.93 23.02
CA MET A 422 -25.28 17.89 21.82
C MET A 422 -24.82 18.97 20.85
N LEU A 423 -24.38 18.58 19.65
CA LEU A 423 -23.86 19.51 18.64
C LEU A 423 -24.63 19.37 17.32
N PRO A 424 -24.81 20.46 16.55
CA PRO A 424 -25.46 20.40 15.26
C PRO A 424 -24.65 19.56 14.25
N VAL A 425 -25.35 18.90 13.35
CA VAL A 425 -24.75 18.24 12.18
C VAL A 425 -24.61 19.27 11.06
N ILE A 426 -23.36 19.58 10.70
CA ILE A 426 -23.00 20.53 9.64
C ILE A 426 -22.83 19.78 8.34
N LYS A 427 -23.86 19.83 7.49
CA LYS A 427 -23.84 19.26 6.14
C LYS A 427 -23.22 20.26 5.18
N ILE A 428 -21.99 19.99 4.73
CA ILE A 428 -21.23 20.92 3.86
C ILE A 428 -21.96 21.16 2.53
N SER A 429 -22.68 20.15 2.04
CA SER A 429 -23.46 20.20 0.81
C SER A 429 -24.69 21.11 0.85
N SER A 430 -25.19 21.48 2.05
CA SER A 430 -26.41 22.29 2.19
C SER A 430 -26.17 23.63 2.89
N ILE A 431 -25.26 23.69 3.86
CA ILE A 431 -25.00 24.91 4.62
C ILE A 431 -24.54 26.03 3.66
N LYS A 432 -25.11 27.24 3.81
CA LYS A 432 -24.84 28.39 2.94
C LYS A 432 -25.02 28.11 1.43
N GLY A 433 -25.97 27.25 1.08
CA GLY A 433 -26.25 26.90 -0.31
C GLY A 433 -25.32 25.82 -0.89
N GLY A 434 -24.52 25.18 -0.04
CA GLY A 434 -23.54 24.18 -0.42
C GLY A 434 -22.17 24.81 -0.61
N LEU A 435 -21.28 24.53 0.34
CA LEU A 435 -19.92 25.04 0.34
C LEU A 435 -19.01 24.17 -0.53
N LYS A 436 -18.21 24.80 -1.37
CA LYS A 436 -17.20 24.14 -2.21
C LYS A 436 -15.83 24.18 -1.54
N PRO A 437 -15.12 23.05 -1.40
CA PRO A 437 -13.74 23.05 -0.92
C PRO A 437 -12.82 23.76 -1.92
N LEU A 438 -11.99 24.66 -1.40
CA LEU A 438 -10.96 25.37 -2.16
C LEU A 438 -9.57 24.80 -1.89
N GLN A 439 -9.20 24.70 -0.60
CA GLN A 439 -7.83 24.40 -0.23
C GLN A 439 -7.77 23.82 1.19
N LYS A 440 -6.95 22.78 1.39
CA LYS A 440 -6.55 22.34 2.73
C LYS A 440 -5.65 23.41 3.35
N GLY A 441 -5.89 23.71 4.61
CA GLY A 441 -5.06 24.62 5.40
C GLY A 441 -4.81 24.06 6.80
N GLY A 442 -4.29 24.93 7.65
CA GLY A 442 -3.92 24.57 9.01
C GLY A 442 -2.43 24.25 9.13
N GLY A 443 -1.75 24.96 10.03
CA GLY A 443 -0.33 24.79 10.32
C GLY A 443 -0.10 23.79 11.44
N HIS A 444 0.68 24.20 12.45
CA HIS A 444 1.30 23.29 13.41
C HIS A 444 0.38 22.57 14.41
N GLN A 445 -0.93 22.89 14.47
CA GLN A 445 -1.82 22.34 15.50
C GLN A 445 -3.21 21.93 15.02
N SER A 446 -3.66 22.23 13.81
CA SER A 446 -5.04 21.91 13.41
C SER A 446 -5.16 21.64 11.93
N ARG A 447 -6.07 20.73 11.55
CA ARG A 447 -6.49 20.53 10.17
C ARG A 447 -7.61 21.52 9.85
N SER A 448 -7.45 22.28 8.77
CA SER A 448 -8.46 23.25 8.31
C SER A 448 -8.76 23.07 6.83
N LEU A 449 -9.91 23.56 6.39
CA LEU A 449 -10.35 23.55 5.00
C LEU A 449 -10.94 24.93 4.67
N ARG A 450 -10.37 25.61 3.67
CA ARG A 450 -10.98 26.80 3.07
C ARG A 450 -12.07 26.36 2.13
N LEU A 451 -13.22 27.00 2.27
CA LEU A 451 -14.47 26.71 1.61
C LEU A 451 -14.99 27.99 0.96
N GLN A 452 -15.80 27.87 -0.07
CA GLN A 452 -16.46 28.99 -0.74
C GLN A 452 -17.95 28.71 -0.88
N ASP A 453 -18.77 29.72 -0.61
CA ASP A 453 -20.19 29.66 -1.00
C ASP A 453 -20.40 30.08 -2.46
N ARG A 454 -21.66 30.03 -2.91
CA ARG A 454 -22.02 30.38 -4.30
C ARG A 454 -21.81 31.84 -4.64
N GLU A 455 -21.76 32.71 -3.63
CA GLU A 455 -21.56 34.15 -3.78
C GLU A 455 -20.06 34.52 -3.80
N GLY A 456 -19.18 33.51 -3.70
CA GLY A 456 -17.73 33.68 -3.72
C GLY A 456 -17.14 34.01 -2.35
N LYS A 457 -17.95 34.10 -1.29
CA LYS A 457 -17.48 34.37 0.06
C LYS A 457 -16.83 33.14 0.66
N GLU A 458 -15.71 33.38 1.33
CA GLU A 458 -14.91 32.31 1.92
C GLU A 458 -15.30 31.99 3.36
N TRP A 459 -15.16 30.71 3.68
CA TRP A 459 -15.43 30.10 4.97
C TRP A 459 -14.23 29.24 5.36
N VAL A 460 -14.00 29.11 6.67
CA VAL A 460 -12.95 28.23 7.21
C VAL A 460 -13.60 27.19 8.09
N LEU A 461 -13.45 25.92 7.71
CA LEU A 461 -13.74 24.79 8.57
C LEU A 461 -12.44 24.39 9.28
N ARG A 462 -12.49 24.23 10.60
CA ARG A 462 -11.32 23.90 11.43
C ARG A 462 -11.67 22.84 12.46
N SER A 463 -10.77 21.87 12.63
CA SER A 463 -10.87 20.86 13.68
C SER A 463 -10.82 21.47 15.08
N VAL A 464 -11.70 20.98 15.96
CA VAL A 464 -11.66 21.28 17.40
C VAL A 464 -10.41 20.64 18.01
N ASN A 465 -10.24 19.33 17.80
CA ASN A 465 -9.04 18.59 18.18
C ASN A 465 -7.78 19.18 17.55
N LYS A 466 -6.69 19.15 18.33
CA LYS A 466 -5.37 19.60 17.88
C LYS A 466 -4.47 18.42 17.57
N TYR A 467 -3.59 18.63 16.60
CA TYR A 467 -2.62 17.64 16.11
C TYR A 467 -1.21 18.24 16.20
N PRO A 468 -0.64 18.30 17.43
CA PRO A 468 0.59 19.02 17.71
C PRO A 468 1.85 18.26 17.29
N GLU A 469 1.74 17.07 16.69
CA GLU A 469 2.90 16.23 16.37
C GLU A 469 3.87 16.94 15.42
N THR A 470 3.37 17.88 14.61
CA THR A 470 4.21 18.71 13.74
C THR A 470 5.10 19.70 14.49
N LEU A 471 4.84 19.98 15.76
CA LEU A 471 5.71 20.78 16.64
C LEU A 471 6.93 20.00 17.12
N LEU A 472 6.89 18.67 17.06
CA LEU A 472 8.03 17.84 17.44
C LEU A 472 8.99 17.69 16.25
N PRO A 473 10.32 17.70 16.52
CA PRO A 473 11.31 17.17 15.61
C PRO A 473 10.92 15.76 15.16
N GLU A 474 11.19 15.41 13.90
CA GLU A 474 10.78 14.13 13.31
C GLU A 474 11.21 12.92 14.17
N GLN A 475 12.38 13.01 14.79
CA GLN A 475 12.95 11.98 15.66
C GLN A 475 12.15 11.77 16.96
N LEU A 476 11.41 12.77 17.43
CA LEU A 476 10.65 12.74 18.69
C LEU A 476 9.17 12.41 18.50
N ARG A 477 8.66 12.49 17.27
CA ARG A 477 7.23 12.24 16.95
C ARG A 477 6.75 10.83 17.30
N GLU A 478 7.66 9.86 17.34
CA GLU A 478 7.35 8.46 17.66
C GLU A 478 7.84 8.05 19.06
N THR A 479 8.07 9.03 19.94
CA THR A 479 8.48 8.82 21.33
C THR A 479 7.39 9.24 22.30
N PHE A 480 7.59 9.01 23.61
CA PHE A 480 6.69 9.51 24.65
C PHE A 480 6.51 11.04 24.62
N ALA A 481 7.41 11.79 23.95
CA ALA A 481 7.25 13.23 23.75
C ALA A 481 5.97 13.56 22.97
N ARG A 482 5.53 12.68 22.04
CA ARG A 482 4.24 12.80 21.36
C ARG A 482 3.08 12.72 22.32
N ASP A 483 3.12 11.76 23.25
CA ASP A 483 2.05 11.57 24.22
C ASP A 483 1.96 12.78 25.15
N VAL A 484 3.11 13.29 25.61
CA VAL A 484 3.19 14.49 26.46
C VAL A 484 2.63 15.72 25.76
N ILE A 485 3.04 16.00 24.50
CA ILE A 485 2.56 17.19 23.79
C ILE A 485 1.08 17.06 23.39
N THR A 486 0.61 15.85 23.10
CA THR A 486 -0.81 15.58 22.82
C THR A 486 -1.65 15.76 24.09
N ASP A 487 -1.14 15.34 25.24
CA ASP A 487 -1.78 15.53 26.55
C ASP A 487 -1.85 17.01 26.94
N ALA A 488 -0.81 17.79 26.65
CA ALA A 488 -0.79 19.24 26.86
C ALA A 488 -1.91 19.97 26.10
N MET A 489 -2.47 19.40 25.03
CA MET A 489 -3.62 20.00 24.34
C MET A 489 -4.91 19.97 25.18
N SER A 490 -4.96 19.16 26.24
CA SER A 490 -6.07 19.18 27.21
C SER A 490 -6.17 20.52 27.97
N GLU A 491 -5.10 21.32 28.00
CA GLU A 491 -5.07 22.67 28.58
C GLU A 491 -5.87 23.70 27.78
N GLN A 492 -6.25 23.39 26.53
CA GLN A 492 -7.07 24.26 25.71
C GLN A 492 -8.54 23.92 25.90
N HIS A 493 -9.39 24.91 26.18
CA HIS A 493 -10.83 24.66 26.30
C HIS A 493 -11.43 24.32 24.92
N PRO A 494 -12.13 23.17 24.77
CA PRO A 494 -12.57 22.65 23.46
C PRO A 494 -13.50 23.61 22.70
N TYR A 495 -14.33 24.35 23.43
CA TYR A 495 -15.35 25.25 22.85
C TYR A 495 -15.02 26.74 23.02
N SER A 496 -13.77 27.09 23.32
CA SER A 496 -13.34 28.48 23.56
C SER A 496 -13.67 29.44 22.41
N ALA A 497 -13.68 28.94 21.17
CA ALA A 497 -14.05 29.74 19.99
C ALA A 497 -15.46 30.36 20.09
N LEU A 498 -16.38 29.77 20.86
CA LEU A 498 -17.73 30.29 21.04
C LEU A 498 -17.79 31.46 22.03
N ALA A 499 -16.80 31.61 22.91
CA ALA A 499 -16.75 32.71 23.89
C ALA A 499 -16.20 34.01 23.27
N VAL A 500 -15.30 33.90 22.29
CA VAL A 500 -14.62 35.05 21.66
C VAL A 500 -15.60 36.09 21.07
N PRO A 501 -16.66 35.71 20.32
CA PRO A 501 -17.62 36.67 19.76
C PRO A 501 -18.31 37.55 20.82
N VAL A 502 -18.59 37.01 22.00
CA VAL A 502 -19.27 37.76 23.08
C VAL A 502 -18.37 38.91 23.55
N ILE A 503 -17.09 38.61 23.79
CA ILE A 503 -16.09 39.59 24.23
C ILE A 503 -15.80 40.61 23.12
N ALA A 504 -15.63 40.12 21.89
CA ALA A 504 -15.31 40.96 20.73
C ALA A 504 -16.43 41.96 20.41
N ASN A 505 -17.70 41.53 20.48
CA ASN A 505 -18.85 42.42 20.35
C ASN A 505 -18.85 43.51 21.43
N ALA A 506 -18.61 43.14 22.69
CA ALA A 506 -18.54 44.11 23.78
C ALA A 506 -17.41 45.13 23.60
N ALA A 507 -16.30 44.71 22.98
CA ALA A 507 -15.16 45.57 22.67
C ALA A 507 -15.30 46.34 21.34
N GLY A 508 -16.36 46.12 20.56
CA GLY A 508 -16.56 46.77 19.26
C GLY A 508 -15.52 46.41 18.20
N VAL A 509 -14.88 45.24 18.30
CA VAL A 509 -13.86 44.80 17.34
C VAL A 509 -14.45 43.81 16.33
N ALA A 510 -13.99 43.88 15.08
CA ALA A 510 -14.44 42.94 14.04
C ALA A 510 -14.05 41.50 14.40
N HIS A 511 -14.99 40.57 14.24
CA HIS A 511 -14.78 39.16 14.56
C HIS A 511 -15.61 38.23 13.67
N SER A 512 -15.34 36.92 13.76
CA SER A 512 -16.15 35.87 13.14
C SER A 512 -17.22 35.36 14.11
N ASN A 513 -18.26 34.70 13.58
CA ASN A 513 -19.32 34.05 14.36
C ASN A 513 -19.24 32.53 14.13
N PRO A 514 -18.37 31.82 14.87
CA PRO A 514 -18.15 30.39 14.67
C PRO A 514 -19.36 29.57 15.15
N VAL A 515 -19.59 28.47 14.45
CA VAL A 515 -20.47 27.37 14.88
C VAL A 515 -19.59 26.14 15.06
N ILE A 516 -19.79 25.40 16.16
CA ILE A 516 -19.14 24.12 16.39
C ILE A 516 -20.17 23.03 16.17
N GLY A 517 -19.83 22.04 15.35
CA GLY A 517 -20.72 20.95 14.96
C GLY A 517 -19.97 19.74 14.43
N ILE A 518 -20.70 18.66 14.21
CA ILE A 518 -20.19 17.45 13.56
C ILE A 518 -20.31 17.62 12.06
N VAL A 519 -19.21 17.52 11.33
CA VAL A 519 -19.19 17.66 9.88
C VAL A 519 -19.65 16.36 9.25
N ALA A 520 -20.60 16.45 8.32
CA ALA A 520 -21.20 15.34 7.62
C ALA A 520 -21.26 15.57 6.11
#